data_AF-A0A954VIK7-F1
#
_entry.id   AF-A0A954VIK7-F1
#
_cell.length_a   1.000
_cell.length_b   1.000
_cell.length_c   1.000
_cell.angle_alpha   90.00
_cell.angle_beta   90.00
_cell.angle_gamma   90.00
#
_symmetry.space_group_name_H-M   'P 1'
#
loop_
_entity.id
_entity.type
_entity.pdbx_description
1 polymer ?
#
loop_
_entity_poly.entity_id
_entity_poly.type
_entity_poly.pdbx_seq_one_letter_code
_entity_poly.pdbx_strand_id
1 'polypeptide(L)'
;MFIPYSTDAPIYHYPITTISLIVVNVIFFFAFCLNSGQEEIVIIAPDGKHISAAEFESEIQQREAQGKEVEQFVRSHKVEIVGDPHRFLILEFGRGFRPWQWVTSAFMHQDIAHLLGNMIFLWSFGLVVEGKLGNFLFGGVYLFIEAVQSFIVQMLMWNSVGGALGASGAIFGLMALIVIFAPVNSFDVIFIFGFRVITLEIQHLIFAAFYLVFNLFFFFLGGATMSSEALHLAGFLVGLPVGLFLLMRGYVDCEGYDLISWYQNNLGKKSTVGKRQRRARAKARQAMEEAANPPPTLEQTRELIQKQISVALAEKNFIVAMALQQKLESTVPGTSWDPTQLAGVIRGLLENKDYQHAQQMIEKHIELFEHRRFDMQVYLLKLWLQAQQPRRALKYMKQMASSYLTQSEQEKLRKLAAIAKQQIQEGVLELE
;
A
#
# COMPACT_ATOMS: atom_id res chain seq x y z
N MET A 1 18.85 5.65 16.77
CA MET A 1 17.85 4.61 16.45
C MET A 1 16.98 5.14 15.33
N PHE A 2 16.72 4.33 14.30
CA PHE A 2 15.79 4.68 13.22
C PHE A 2 14.40 4.19 13.62
N ILE A 3 13.48 5.13 13.91
CA ILE A 3 12.16 4.84 14.46
C ILE A 3 11.12 5.04 13.34
N PRO A 4 10.61 3.96 12.71
CA PRO A 4 9.53 4.10 11.75
C PRO A 4 8.25 4.45 12.49
N TYR A 5 7.47 5.41 11.97
CA TYR A 5 6.19 5.82 12.59
C TYR A 5 5.01 5.85 11.60
N SER A 6 5.28 5.85 10.29
CA SER A 6 4.30 5.86 9.21
C SER A 6 4.86 5.13 7.98
N THR A 7 4.00 4.77 7.03
CA THR A 7 4.35 4.06 5.79
C THR A 7 3.46 4.52 4.63
N ASP A 8 4.01 4.55 3.42
CA ASP A 8 3.25 4.79 2.18
C ASP A 8 2.60 3.50 1.61
N ALA A 9 2.83 2.35 2.25
CA ALA A 9 2.26 1.09 1.80
C ALA A 9 0.73 1.13 1.91
N PRO A 10 -0.01 0.63 0.90
CA PRO A 10 -1.46 0.60 0.96
C PRO A 10 -1.93 -0.35 2.07
N ILE A 11 -2.74 0.19 2.99
CA ILE A 11 -3.32 -0.49 4.15
C ILE A 11 -4.81 -0.72 3.86
N TYR A 12 -5.23 -1.99 3.76
CA TYR A 12 -6.63 -2.35 3.40
C TYR A 12 -7.50 -2.72 4.61
N HIS A 13 -6.88 -2.94 5.77
CA HIS A 13 -7.53 -3.38 6.98
C HIS A 13 -7.10 -2.52 8.16
N TYR A 14 -8.03 -2.23 9.07
CA TYR A 14 -7.70 -1.58 10.33
C TYR A 14 -6.82 -2.50 11.19
N PRO A 15 -5.80 -1.96 11.89
CA PRO A 15 -4.78 -2.74 12.60
C PRO A 15 -5.27 -3.26 13.96
N ILE A 16 -6.40 -3.97 13.99
CA ILE A 16 -7.07 -4.40 15.23
C ILE A 16 -6.20 -5.40 15.99
N THR A 17 -5.62 -6.37 15.30
CA THR A 17 -4.77 -7.40 15.91
C THR A 17 -3.44 -6.81 16.36
N THR A 18 -2.83 -5.91 15.59
CA THR A 18 -1.60 -5.20 15.99
C THR A 18 -1.83 -4.42 17.28
N ILE A 19 -2.91 -3.63 17.35
CA ILE A 19 -3.29 -2.90 18.57
C ILE A 19 -3.52 -3.87 19.73
N SER A 20 -4.25 -4.97 19.48
CA SER A 20 -4.53 -5.98 20.50
C SER A 20 -3.26 -6.63 21.05
N LEU A 21 -2.32 -7.01 20.18
CA LEU A 21 -1.03 -7.55 20.59
C LEU A 21 -0.24 -6.55 21.42
N ILE A 22 -0.21 -5.27 21.02
CA ILE A 22 0.46 -4.22 21.80
C ILE A 22 -0.17 -4.09 23.19
N VAL A 23 -1.50 -4.02 23.27
CA VAL A 23 -2.21 -3.93 24.55
C VAL A 23 -1.93 -5.16 25.43
N VAL A 24 -1.96 -6.36 24.87
CA VAL A 24 -1.65 -7.60 25.60
C VAL A 24 -0.22 -7.59 26.12
N ASN A 25 0.76 -7.18 25.32
CA ASN A 25 2.16 -7.06 25.74
C ASN A 25 2.34 -6.07 26.90
N VAL A 26 1.68 -4.90 26.82
CA VAL A 26 1.72 -3.91 27.89
C VAL A 26 1.10 -4.47 29.18
N ILE A 27 -0.08 -5.11 29.09
CA ILE A 27 -0.73 -5.72 30.25
C ILE A 27 0.16 -6.81 30.86
N PHE A 28 0.73 -7.70 30.04
CA PHE A 28 1.62 -8.77 30.49
C PHE A 28 2.85 -8.20 31.19
N PHE A 29 3.45 -7.15 30.66
CA PHE A 29 4.62 -6.52 31.26
C PHE A 29 4.33 -6.00 32.67
N PHE A 30 3.22 -5.28 32.85
CA PHE A 30 2.85 -4.78 34.18
C PHE A 30 2.40 -5.88 35.14
N ALA A 31 1.80 -6.97 34.62
CA ALA A 31 1.33 -8.08 35.43
C ALA A 31 2.46 -9.02 35.89
N PHE A 32 3.47 -9.26 35.05
CA PHE A 32 4.44 -10.34 35.24
C PHE A 32 5.91 -9.91 35.22
N CYS A 33 6.25 -8.78 34.60
CA CYS A 33 7.66 -8.39 34.38
C CYS A 33 8.13 -7.24 35.27
N LEU A 34 7.27 -6.25 35.56
CA LEU A 34 7.70 -5.05 36.31
C LEU A 34 8.19 -5.36 37.73
N ASN A 35 7.68 -6.45 38.33
CA ASN A 35 7.97 -6.88 39.70
C ASN A 35 8.66 -8.24 39.77
N SER A 36 9.19 -8.77 38.66
CA SER A 36 9.95 -10.03 38.71
C SER A 36 11.20 -9.81 39.57
N GLY A 37 11.34 -10.59 40.65
CA GLY A 37 12.50 -10.53 41.55
C GLY A 37 13.80 -10.83 40.82
N GLN A 38 14.95 -10.44 41.40
CA GLN A 38 16.23 -10.81 40.82
C GLN A 38 16.40 -12.33 40.85
N GLU A 39 16.76 -12.91 39.71
CA GLU A 39 17.11 -14.32 39.62
C GLU A 39 18.41 -14.57 40.37
N GLU A 40 18.40 -15.55 41.27
CA GLU A 40 19.58 -16.06 41.95
C GLU A 40 19.90 -17.44 41.40
N ILE A 41 21.14 -17.61 40.93
CA ILE A 41 21.65 -18.93 40.54
C ILE A 41 21.98 -19.68 41.83
N VAL A 42 21.23 -20.75 42.07
CA VAL A 42 21.41 -21.61 43.23
C VAL A 42 21.88 -22.97 42.77
N ILE A 43 23.00 -23.43 43.33
CA ILE A 43 23.58 -24.72 43.00
C ILE A 43 23.15 -25.70 44.09
N ILE A 44 22.55 -26.81 43.68
CA ILE A 44 22.05 -27.84 44.59
C ILE A 44 23.09 -28.95 44.67
N ALA A 45 23.66 -29.11 45.87
CA ALA A 45 24.54 -30.21 46.20
C ALA A 45 23.85 -31.58 46.10
N PRO A 46 24.59 -32.69 45.95
CA PRO A 46 24.03 -34.05 45.98
C PRO A 46 23.20 -34.37 47.24
N ASP A 47 23.47 -33.68 48.35
CA ASP A 47 22.75 -33.80 49.62
C ASP A 47 21.49 -32.91 49.69
N GLY A 48 21.18 -32.17 48.62
CA GLY A 48 20.03 -31.29 48.50
C GLY A 48 20.24 -29.87 49.03
N LYS A 49 21.44 -29.51 49.50
CA LYS A 49 21.70 -28.15 49.98
C LYS A 49 21.85 -27.15 48.86
N HIS A 50 21.30 -25.96 49.09
CA HIS A 50 21.44 -24.80 48.21
C HIS A 50 22.75 -24.09 48.55
N ILE A 51 23.62 -23.94 47.56
CA ILE A 51 24.90 -23.24 47.62
C ILE A 51 24.85 -22.08 46.63
N SER A 52 25.42 -20.93 47.00
CA SER A 52 25.51 -19.80 46.07
C SER A 52 26.52 -20.08 44.95
N ALA A 53 26.37 -19.40 43.80
CA ALA A 53 27.30 -19.52 42.69
C ALA A 53 28.75 -19.17 43.10
N ALA A 54 28.92 -18.15 43.95
CA ALA A 54 30.23 -17.73 44.46
C ALA A 54 30.89 -18.79 45.36
N GLU A 55 30.12 -19.42 46.26
CA GLU A 55 30.61 -20.51 47.10
C GLU A 55 31.04 -21.72 46.26
N PHE A 56 30.25 -22.06 45.25
CA PHE A 56 30.58 -23.17 44.34
C PHE A 56 31.84 -22.90 43.51
N GLU A 57 32.00 -21.67 43.00
CA GLU A 57 33.19 -21.26 42.25
C GLU A 57 34.44 -21.30 43.13
N SER A 58 34.33 -20.83 44.38
CA SER A 58 35.41 -20.94 45.37
C SER A 58 35.80 -22.40 45.62
N GLU A 59 34.83 -23.32 45.65
CA GLU A 59 35.09 -24.74 45.89
C GLU A 59 35.72 -25.43 44.67
N ILE A 60 35.36 -25.03 43.45
CA ILE A 60 36.04 -25.45 42.22
C ILE A 60 37.51 -25.02 42.25
N GLN A 61 37.79 -23.74 42.52
CA GLN A 61 39.17 -23.22 42.57
C GLN A 61 40.01 -23.95 43.63
N GLN A 62 39.41 -24.26 44.78
CA GLN A 62 40.09 -25.01 45.83
C GLN A 62 40.39 -26.46 45.42
N ARG A 63 39.49 -27.11 44.68
CA ARG A 63 39.69 -28.47 44.16
C ARG A 63 40.77 -28.53 43.07
N GLU A 64 40.79 -27.54 42.18
CA GLU A 64 41.85 -27.37 41.17
C GLU A 64 43.22 -27.20 41.84
N ALA A 65 43.33 -26.33 42.84
CA ALA A 65 44.56 -26.12 43.60
C ALA A 65 45.03 -27.39 44.34
N GLN A 66 44.12 -28.32 44.64
CA GLN A 66 44.40 -29.61 45.28
C GLN A 66 44.61 -30.76 44.29
N GLY A 67 44.54 -30.51 42.97
CA GLY A 67 44.67 -31.55 41.94
C GLY A 67 43.55 -32.59 41.96
N LYS A 68 42.37 -32.24 42.48
CA LYS A 68 41.20 -33.14 42.53
C LYS A 68 40.42 -33.08 41.21
N GLU A 69 39.71 -34.15 40.88
CA GLU A 69 38.83 -34.16 39.71
C GLU A 69 37.66 -33.18 39.89
N VAL A 70 37.65 -32.14 39.06
CA VAL A 70 36.61 -31.09 39.03
C VAL A 70 35.41 -31.53 38.21
N GLU A 71 35.62 -32.28 37.13
CA GLU A 71 34.55 -32.63 36.20
C GLU A 71 33.46 -33.47 36.87
N GLN A 72 33.85 -34.47 37.67
CA GLN A 72 32.90 -35.29 38.42
C GLN A 72 32.20 -34.49 39.53
N PHE A 73 32.87 -33.49 40.11
CA PHE A 73 32.28 -32.60 41.10
C PHE A 73 31.19 -31.71 40.49
N VAL A 74 31.49 -31.06 39.36
CA VAL A 74 30.53 -30.22 38.63
C VAL A 74 29.32 -31.02 38.19
N ARG A 75 29.52 -32.23 37.66
CA ARG A 75 28.42 -33.11 37.23
C ARG A 75 27.53 -33.60 38.37
N SER A 76 28.02 -33.62 39.61
CA SER A 76 27.22 -34.09 40.75
C SER A 76 26.27 -33.02 41.31
N HIS A 77 26.47 -31.74 40.95
CA HIS A 77 25.63 -30.63 41.40
C HIS A 77 24.60 -30.26 40.34
N LYS A 78 23.38 -29.93 40.77
CA LYS A 78 22.32 -29.42 39.88
C LYS A 78 22.28 -27.91 39.95
N VAL A 79 22.18 -27.24 38.80
CA VAL A 79 21.98 -25.79 38.78
C VAL A 79 20.49 -25.51 38.71
N GLU A 80 19.96 -24.86 39.75
CA GLU A 80 18.61 -24.31 39.76
C GLU A 80 18.68 -22.78 39.72
N ILE A 81 17.70 -22.17 39.08
CA ILE A 81 17.59 -20.70 39.07
C ILE A 81 16.32 -20.41 39.84
N VAL A 82 16.49 -19.75 40.98
CA VAL A 82 15.43 -19.44 41.94
C VAL A 82 15.26 -17.92 41.94
N GLY A 83 14.06 -17.40 41.76
CA GLY A 83 13.86 -15.94 41.89
C GLY A 83 12.75 -15.32 41.04
N ASP A 84 12.30 -15.98 39.97
CA ASP A 84 11.15 -15.52 39.19
C ASP A 84 10.05 -16.59 39.09
N PRO A 85 8.90 -16.43 39.77
CA PRO A 85 7.77 -17.35 39.64
C PRO A 85 7.19 -17.38 38.22
N HIS A 86 7.51 -16.40 37.36
CA HIS A 86 7.01 -16.27 36.00
C HIS A 86 7.95 -16.85 34.93
N ARG A 87 9.07 -17.47 35.34
CA ARG A 87 10.05 -18.09 34.42
C ARG A 87 9.45 -19.17 33.52
N PHE A 88 8.34 -19.79 33.91
CA PHE A 88 7.63 -20.74 33.06
C PHE A 88 7.02 -20.10 31.79
N LEU A 89 6.95 -18.76 31.71
CA LEU A 89 6.48 -17.98 30.57
C LEU A 89 7.59 -17.58 29.59
N ILE A 90 8.86 -17.58 30.00
CA ILE A 90 9.99 -17.26 29.10
C ILE A 90 10.46 -18.52 28.36
N LEU A 91 11.20 -18.35 27.27
CA LEU A 91 11.75 -19.47 26.50
C LEU A 91 13.00 -20.03 27.21
N GLU A 92 12.86 -21.11 27.97
CA GLU A 92 13.99 -21.68 28.72
C GLU A 92 14.84 -22.63 27.88
N PHE A 93 16.15 -22.55 28.05
CA PHE A 93 17.12 -23.45 27.41
C PHE A 93 17.53 -24.59 28.36
N GLY A 94 17.91 -25.73 27.81
CA GLY A 94 18.45 -26.85 28.61
C GLY A 94 17.46 -27.60 29.51
N ARG A 95 16.17 -27.24 29.49
CA ARG A 95 15.14 -27.78 30.42
C ARG A 95 14.04 -28.59 29.71
N GLY A 96 14.31 -29.05 28.49
CA GLY A 96 13.37 -29.78 27.63
C GLY A 96 12.36 -28.86 26.92
N PHE A 97 11.54 -29.45 26.05
CA PHE A 97 10.54 -28.70 25.30
C PHE A 97 9.30 -28.38 26.16
N ARG A 98 8.93 -27.10 26.18
CA ARG A 98 7.71 -26.58 26.83
C ARG A 98 6.94 -25.76 25.79
N PRO A 99 6.07 -26.38 24.97
CA PRO A 99 5.52 -25.72 23.79
C PRO A 99 4.76 -24.41 24.03
N TRP A 100 4.19 -24.21 25.23
CA TRP A 100 3.58 -22.94 25.59
C TRP A 100 4.59 -21.79 25.63
N GLN A 101 5.85 -22.06 26.02
CA GLN A 101 6.93 -21.08 26.04
C GLN A 101 7.24 -20.53 24.65
N TRP A 102 6.95 -21.28 23.59
CA TRP A 102 7.16 -20.81 22.22
C TRP A 102 6.21 -19.70 21.81
N VAL A 103 5.18 -19.42 22.62
CA VAL A 103 4.24 -18.32 22.39
C VAL A 103 4.31 -17.32 23.54
N THR A 104 4.36 -17.79 24.79
CA THR A 104 4.36 -16.89 25.95
C THR A 104 5.62 -16.05 26.04
N SER A 105 6.75 -16.52 25.51
CA SER A 105 8.03 -15.78 25.53
C SER A 105 7.94 -14.43 24.83
N ALA A 106 7.14 -14.32 23.77
CA ALA A 106 6.95 -13.07 23.04
C ALA A 106 6.31 -11.96 23.88
N PHE A 107 5.58 -12.31 24.93
CA PHE A 107 4.87 -11.34 25.78
C PHE A 107 5.69 -10.91 27.01
N MET A 108 6.80 -11.59 27.30
CA MET A 108 7.69 -11.27 28.41
C MET A 108 8.75 -10.26 27.97
N HIS A 109 9.01 -9.22 28.77
CA HIS A 109 10.02 -8.19 28.46
C HIS A 109 10.87 -7.90 29.68
N GLN A 110 12.19 -7.76 29.50
CA GLN A 110 13.13 -7.60 30.61
C GLN A 110 13.00 -6.22 31.30
N ASP A 111 12.64 -5.18 30.54
CA ASP A 111 12.60 -3.80 31.00
C ASP A 111 11.67 -2.93 30.11
N ILE A 112 11.39 -1.71 30.55
CA ILE A 112 10.49 -0.77 29.86
C ILE A 112 11.02 -0.38 28.47
N ALA A 113 12.33 -0.19 28.31
CA ALA A 113 12.93 0.19 27.03
C ALA A 113 12.84 -0.98 26.03
N HIS A 114 13.01 -2.22 26.49
CA HIS A 114 12.81 -3.41 25.66
C HIS A 114 11.34 -3.52 25.19
N LEU A 115 10.38 -3.34 26.11
CA LEU A 115 8.95 -3.30 25.74
C LEU A 115 8.68 -2.19 24.72
N LEU A 116 9.10 -0.96 25.02
CA LEU A 116 8.81 0.20 24.17
C LEU A 116 9.41 0.02 22.76
N GLY A 117 10.65 -0.47 22.67
CA GLY A 117 11.29 -0.78 21.40
C GLY A 117 10.48 -1.78 20.58
N ASN A 118 10.06 -2.89 21.20
CA ASN A 118 9.25 -3.90 20.51
C ASN A 118 7.90 -3.34 20.06
N MET A 119 7.21 -2.54 20.89
CA MET A 119 5.90 -2.02 20.53
C MET A 119 5.96 -1.00 19.38
N ILE A 120 7.02 -0.20 19.31
CA ILE A 120 7.27 0.72 18.19
C ILE A 120 7.42 -0.06 16.88
N PHE A 121 8.24 -1.11 16.85
CA PHE A 121 8.43 -1.90 15.64
C PHE A 121 7.21 -2.76 15.31
N LEU A 122 6.53 -3.32 16.32
CA LEU A 122 5.29 -4.07 16.14
C LEU A 122 4.20 -3.18 15.55
N TRP A 123 4.08 -1.93 15.99
CA TRP A 123 3.15 -0.97 15.39
C TRP A 123 3.47 -0.77 13.90
N SER A 124 4.69 -0.34 13.58
CA SER A 124 5.06 0.03 12.22
C SER A 124 5.06 -1.15 11.25
N PHE A 125 5.51 -2.32 11.69
CA PHE A 125 5.53 -3.52 10.85
C PHE A 125 4.16 -4.20 10.81
N GLY A 126 3.47 -4.25 11.94
CA GLY A 126 2.11 -4.77 12.06
C GLY A 126 1.13 -4.03 11.15
N LEU A 127 1.19 -2.69 11.10
CA LEU A 127 0.39 -1.88 10.17
C LEU A 127 0.51 -2.35 8.71
N VAL A 128 1.74 -2.57 8.24
CA VAL A 128 2.00 -2.99 6.85
C VAL A 128 1.50 -4.42 6.61
N VAL A 129 1.85 -5.35 7.50
CA VAL A 129 1.56 -6.78 7.29
C VAL A 129 0.09 -7.09 7.54
N GLU A 130 -0.50 -6.60 8.63
CA GLU A 130 -1.93 -6.74 8.92
C GLU A 130 -2.77 -6.01 7.86
N GLY A 131 -2.36 -4.83 7.43
CA GLY A 131 -3.01 -4.09 6.35
C GLY A 131 -3.13 -4.90 5.06
N LYS A 132 -2.23 -5.86 4.81
CA LYS A 132 -2.23 -6.73 3.62
C LYS A 132 -2.83 -8.12 3.85
N LEU A 133 -2.73 -8.68 5.05
CA LEU A 133 -3.21 -10.03 5.38
C LEU A 133 -4.63 -10.04 5.96
N GLY A 134 -5.04 -8.95 6.59
CA GLY A 134 -6.21 -8.89 7.44
C GLY A 134 -5.96 -9.49 8.83
N ASN A 135 -6.85 -9.14 9.75
CA ASN A 135 -6.64 -9.22 11.20
C ASN A 135 -6.36 -10.67 11.69
N PHE A 136 -7.18 -11.63 11.26
CA PHE A 136 -7.10 -13.01 11.73
C PHE A 136 -5.85 -13.75 11.21
N LEU A 137 -5.57 -13.62 9.90
CA LEU A 137 -4.43 -14.27 9.28
C LEU A 137 -3.12 -13.67 9.79
N PHE A 138 -3.07 -12.35 9.98
CA PHE A 138 -1.92 -11.68 10.61
C PHE A 138 -1.63 -12.23 12.01
N GLY A 139 -2.65 -12.33 12.87
CA GLY A 139 -2.46 -12.89 14.22
C GLY A 139 -1.93 -14.32 14.20
N GLY A 140 -2.49 -15.17 13.34
CA GLY A 140 -2.01 -16.55 13.16
C GLY A 140 -0.57 -16.61 12.65
N VAL A 141 -0.20 -15.77 11.69
CA VAL A 141 1.15 -15.69 11.12
C VAL A 141 2.16 -15.18 12.14
N TYR A 142 1.82 -14.14 12.90
CA TYR A 142 2.66 -13.60 13.96
C TYR A 142 3.01 -14.68 15.00
N LEU A 143 1.99 -15.38 15.53
CA LEU A 143 2.18 -16.44 16.51
C LEU A 143 2.89 -17.67 15.92
N PHE A 144 2.65 -17.98 14.65
CA PHE A 144 3.32 -19.10 13.97
C PHE A 144 4.82 -18.84 13.81
N ILE A 145 5.21 -17.63 13.38
CA ILE A 145 6.63 -17.28 13.24
C ILE A 145 7.33 -17.36 14.59
N GLU A 146 6.72 -16.77 15.63
CA GLU A 146 7.26 -16.84 16.99
C GLU A 146 7.42 -18.29 17.46
N ALA A 147 6.39 -19.12 17.28
CA ALA A 147 6.40 -20.49 17.73
C ALA A 147 7.49 -21.33 17.04
N VAL A 148 7.61 -21.20 15.73
CA VAL A 148 8.61 -21.93 14.93
C VAL A 148 10.02 -21.47 15.25
N GLN A 149 10.25 -20.15 15.36
CA GLN A 149 11.54 -19.62 15.75
C GLN A 149 11.94 -20.10 17.16
N SER A 150 11.04 -19.97 18.13
CA SER A 150 11.29 -20.39 19.51
C SER A 150 11.60 -21.88 19.61
N PHE A 151 10.90 -22.72 18.85
CA PHE A 151 11.23 -24.14 18.74
C PHE A 151 12.65 -24.36 18.20
N ILE A 152 13.01 -23.71 17.09
CA ILE A 152 14.36 -23.84 16.48
C ILE A 152 15.44 -23.39 17.48
N VAL A 153 15.26 -22.24 18.13
CA VAL A 153 16.20 -21.72 19.12
C VAL A 153 16.34 -22.69 20.29
N GLN A 154 15.23 -23.21 20.82
CA GLN A 154 15.27 -24.16 21.94
C GLN A 154 15.95 -25.49 21.54
N MET A 155 15.81 -25.93 20.29
CA MET A 155 16.57 -27.07 19.75
C MET A 155 18.07 -26.78 19.69
N LEU A 156 18.46 -25.61 19.19
CA LEU A 156 19.87 -25.21 19.10
C LEU A 156 20.51 -25.04 20.48
N MET A 157 19.72 -24.60 21.46
CA MET A 157 20.13 -24.35 22.84
C MET A 157 19.83 -25.51 23.79
N TRP A 158 19.71 -26.73 23.24
CA TRP A 158 19.31 -27.92 24.01
C TRP A 158 20.22 -28.24 25.20
N ASN A 159 21.52 -27.95 25.10
CA ASN A 159 22.51 -28.20 26.15
C ASN A 159 23.02 -26.91 26.81
N SER A 160 22.25 -25.83 26.71
CA SER A 160 22.63 -24.51 27.22
C SER A 160 21.76 -24.11 28.41
N VAL A 161 22.32 -23.32 29.32
CA VAL A 161 21.57 -22.72 30.44
C VAL A 161 21.23 -21.28 30.07
N GLY A 162 20.00 -20.87 30.37
CA GLY A 162 19.54 -19.51 30.12
C GLY A 162 18.11 -19.50 29.59
N GLY A 163 17.75 -18.41 28.92
CA GLY A 163 16.49 -18.29 28.21
C GLY A 163 16.42 -17.04 27.37
N ALA A 164 15.32 -16.91 26.64
CA ALA A 164 15.01 -15.75 25.82
C ALA A 164 13.58 -15.27 26.07
N LEU A 165 13.36 -13.99 25.84
CA LEU A 165 12.08 -13.32 26.00
C LEU A 165 12.00 -12.12 25.07
N GLY A 166 10.78 -11.70 24.74
CA GLY A 166 10.49 -10.52 23.95
C GLY A 166 9.88 -10.84 22.60
N ALA A 167 9.04 -9.93 22.12
CA ALA A 167 8.33 -10.04 20.83
C ALA A 167 9.25 -9.89 19.60
N SER A 168 10.54 -9.60 19.80
CA SER A 168 11.44 -9.19 18.73
C SER A 168 11.68 -10.26 17.66
N GLY A 169 11.61 -11.54 18.03
CA GLY A 169 11.67 -12.66 17.08
C GLY A 169 10.58 -12.58 16.01
N ALA A 170 9.33 -12.61 16.45
CA ALA A 170 8.16 -12.39 15.59
C ALA A 170 8.25 -11.09 14.77
N ILE A 171 8.71 -9.99 15.38
CA ILE A 171 8.85 -8.67 14.72
C ILE A 171 9.86 -8.73 13.56
N PHE A 172 11.02 -9.38 13.74
CA PHE A 172 11.96 -9.60 12.64
C PHE A 172 11.40 -10.54 11.57
N GLY A 173 10.56 -11.49 11.97
CA GLY A 173 9.71 -12.24 11.06
C GLY A 173 8.80 -11.36 10.19
N LEU A 174 8.09 -10.42 10.81
CA LEU A 174 7.27 -9.44 10.09
C LEU A 174 8.12 -8.58 9.14
N MET A 175 9.34 -8.19 9.53
CA MET A 175 10.26 -7.46 8.66
C MET A 175 10.60 -8.26 7.39
N ALA A 176 10.79 -9.58 7.50
CA ALA A 176 10.98 -10.45 6.34
C ALA A 176 9.74 -10.48 5.43
N LEU A 177 8.53 -10.51 6.01
CA LEU A 177 7.28 -10.43 5.24
C LEU A 177 7.17 -9.10 4.50
N ILE A 178 7.56 -7.98 5.12
CA ILE A 178 7.53 -6.65 4.50
C ILE A 178 8.47 -6.58 3.29
N VAL A 179 9.68 -7.13 3.40
CA VAL A 179 10.63 -7.23 2.27
C VAL A 179 10.03 -8.00 1.09
N ILE A 180 9.13 -8.94 1.35
CA ILE A 180 8.47 -9.72 0.30
C ILE A 180 7.24 -9.00 -0.24
N PHE A 181 6.42 -8.40 0.64
CA PHE A 181 5.12 -7.82 0.27
C PHE A 181 5.19 -6.38 -0.25
N ALA A 182 6.14 -5.60 0.23
CA ALA A 182 6.24 -4.17 -0.03
C ALA A 182 7.69 -3.66 -0.02
N PRO A 183 8.65 -4.27 -0.75
CA PRO A 183 10.06 -3.89 -0.71
C PRO A 183 10.36 -2.44 -1.10
N VAL A 184 9.58 -1.88 -2.03
CA VAL A 184 9.82 -0.54 -2.61
C VAL A 184 8.99 0.58 -1.97
N ASN A 185 8.06 0.22 -1.09
CA ASN A 185 7.37 1.18 -0.24
C ASN A 185 8.33 1.76 0.79
N SER A 186 7.96 2.90 1.36
CA SER A 186 8.77 3.68 2.29
C SER A 186 8.15 3.75 3.67
N PHE A 187 9.02 3.75 4.68
CA PHE A 187 8.70 4.21 6.02
C PHE A 187 9.06 5.69 6.15
N ASP A 188 8.21 6.44 6.86
CA ASP A 188 8.63 7.69 7.48
C ASP A 188 9.35 7.35 8.79
N VAL A 189 10.60 7.78 8.89
CA VAL A 189 11.52 7.38 9.94
C VAL A 189 12.02 8.61 10.69
N ILE A 190 11.91 8.58 12.01
CA ILE A 190 12.55 9.54 12.90
C ILE A 190 13.95 9.03 13.23
N PHE A 191 14.95 9.86 12.98
CA PHE A 191 16.33 9.65 13.40
C PHE A 191 16.75 10.74 14.38
N ILE A 192 17.09 10.32 15.60
CA ILE A 192 17.56 11.21 16.66
C ILE A 192 19.09 11.13 16.71
N PHE A 193 19.76 12.25 16.50
CA PHE A 193 21.22 12.38 16.59
C PHE A 193 21.60 13.57 17.49
N GLY A 194 22.08 13.26 18.69
CA GLY A 194 22.28 14.27 19.74
C GLY A 194 20.96 14.96 20.10
N PHE A 195 20.93 16.29 20.01
CA PHE A 195 19.72 17.11 20.27
C PHE A 195 18.87 17.37 19.01
N ARG A 196 19.23 16.80 17.86
CA ARG A 196 18.51 17.03 16.59
C ARG A 196 17.60 15.84 16.26
N VAL A 197 16.38 16.17 15.85
CA VAL A 197 15.40 15.22 15.32
C VAL A 197 15.33 15.44 13.80
N ILE A 198 15.59 14.39 13.04
CA ILE A 198 15.54 14.40 11.57
C ILE A 198 14.48 13.39 11.13
N THR A 199 13.65 13.77 10.18
CA THR A 199 12.70 12.86 9.51
C THR A 199 13.25 12.46 8.15
N LEU A 200 13.28 11.16 7.89
CA LEU A 200 13.79 10.56 6.66
C LEU A 200 12.72 9.64 6.08
N GLU A 201 12.59 9.63 4.76
CA GLU A 201 11.83 8.59 4.07
C GLU A 201 12.79 7.47 3.67
N ILE A 202 12.55 6.25 4.13
CA ILE A 202 13.43 5.10 3.89
C ILE A 202 12.63 3.94 3.33
N GLN A 203 13.02 3.45 2.15
CA GLN A 203 12.42 2.26 1.55
C GLN A 203 12.52 1.06 2.48
N HIS A 204 11.47 0.25 2.55
CA HIS A 204 11.37 -0.93 3.39
C HIS A 204 12.52 -1.91 3.17
N LEU A 205 12.91 -2.15 1.91
CA LEU A 205 14.05 -3.01 1.59
C LEU A 205 15.37 -2.46 2.16
N ILE A 206 15.60 -1.15 2.04
CA ILE A 206 16.81 -0.49 2.56
C ILE A 206 16.80 -0.51 4.09
N PHE A 207 15.64 -0.21 4.70
CA PHE A 207 15.43 -0.25 6.14
C PHE A 207 15.74 -1.65 6.70
N ALA A 208 15.15 -2.69 6.10
CA ALA A 208 15.37 -4.07 6.51
C ALA A 208 16.82 -4.51 6.29
N ALA A 209 17.44 -4.13 5.16
CA ALA A 209 18.85 -4.41 4.90
C ALA A 209 19.77 -3.76 5.95
N PHE A 210 19.51 -2.52 6.34
CA PHE A 210 20.26 -1.84 7.39
C PHE A 210 20.19 -2.62 8.72
N TYR A 211 18.98 -2.99 9.18
CA TYR A 211 18.82 -3.74 10.43
C TYR A 211 19.41 -5.15 10.34
N LEU A 212 19.31 -5.81 9.19
CA LEU A 212 19.91 -7.13 8.98
C LEU A 212 21.43 -7.08 9.03
N VAL A 213 22.05 -6.13 8.33
CA VAL A 213 23.51 -5.92 8.35
C VAL A 213 23.97 -5.53 9.75
N PHE A 214 23.22 -4.68 10.44
CA PHE A 214 23.51 -4.30 11.82
C PHE A 214 23.50 -5.51 12.77
N ASN A 215 22.45 -6.35 12.72
CA ASN A 215 22.37 -7.56 13.55
C ASN A 215 23.48 -8.56 13.19
N LEU A 216 23.77 -8.77 11.90
CA LEU A 216 24.89 -9.62 11.49
C LEU A 216 26.23 -9.09 12.01
N PHE A 217 26.47 -7.79 11.88
CA PHE A 217 27.71 -7.16 12.36
C PHE A 217 27.90 -7.39 13.86
N PHE A 218 26.87 -7.13 14.67
CA PHE A 218 26.96 -7.33 16.13
C PHE A 218 26.97 -8.81 16.54
N PHE A 219 26.28 -9.69 15.81
CA PHE A 219 26.38 -11.13 16.00
C PHE A 219 27.82 -11.63 15.82
N PHE A 220 28.49 -11.24 14.73
CA PHE A 220 29.88 -11.63 14.50
C PHE A 220 30.85 -10.93 15.45
N LEU A 221 30.62 -9.66 15.78
CA LEU A 221 31.43 -8.93 16.77
C LEU A 221 31.34 -9.57 18.16
N GLY A 222 30.18 -10.11 18.52
CA GLY A 222 29.93 -10.89 19.74
C GLY A 222 30.41 -12.34 19.67
N GLY A 223 31.23 -12.70 18.68
CA GLY A 223 31.83 -14.03 18.55
C GLY A 223 30.90 -15.09 17.95
N ALA A 224 29.83 -14.69 17.26
CA ALA A 224 28.85 -15.60 16.65
C ALA A 224 28.20 -16.58 17.65
N THR A 225 27.97 -16.11 18.88
CA THR A 225 27.29 -16.86 19.94
C THR A 225 25.79 -16.60 19.92
N MET A 226 25.00 -17.44 20.60
CA MET A 226 23.55 -17.22 20.70
C MET A 226 23.24 -15.99 21.56
N SER A 227 22.95 -14.89 20.87
CA SER A 227 22.65 -13.56 21.41
C SER A 227 21.29 -13.05 20.92
N SER A 228 20.87 -11.87 21.37
CA SER A 228 19.67 -11.20 20.87
C SER A 228 19.67 -11.03 19.35
N GLU A 229 20.83 -10.72 18.77
CA GLU A 229 21.01 -10.61 17.32
C GLU A 229 20.76 -11.95 16.61
N ALA A 230 21.22 -13.07 17.18
CA ALA A 230 20.97 -14.40 16.63
C ALA A 230 19.47 -14.75 16.64
N LEU A 231 18.75 -14.36 17.71
CA LEU A 231 17.30 -14.54 17.81
C LEU A 231 16.56 -13.71 16.75
N HIS A 232 16.93 -12.43 16.58
CA HIS A 232 16.37 -11.58 15.52
C HIS A 232 16.59 -12.16 14.12
N LEU A 233 17.80 -12.66 13.85
CA LEU A 233 18.13 -13.32 12.58
C LEU A 233 17.30 -14.59 12.37
N ALA A 234 17.12 -15.40 13.42
CA ALA A 234 16.28 -16.60 13.35
C ALA A 234 14.82 -16.25 12.98
N GLY A 235 14.25 -15.20 13.58
CA GLY A 235 12.90 -14.73 13.25
C GLY A 235 12.77 -14.28 11.81
N PHE A 236 13.73 -13.49 11.32
CA PHE A 236 13.78 -13.08 9.92
C PHE A 236 13.86 -14.29 8.97
N LEU A 237 14.71 -15.27 9.28
CA LEU A 237 14.87 -16.49 8.49
C LEU A 237 13.61 -17.36 8.45
N VAL A 238 12.84 -17.43 9.54
CA VAL A 238 11.53 -18.11 9.56
C VAL A 238 10.48 -17.32 8.78
N GLY A 239 10.51 -15.98 8.86
CA GLY A 239 9.57 -15.12 8.15
C GLY A 239 9.70 -15.19 6.62
N LEU A 240 10.91 -15.34 6.07
CA LEU A 240 11.14 -15.43 4.62
C LEU A 240 10.30 -16.51 3.91
N PRO A 241 10.39 -17.81 4.28
CA PRO A 241 9.59 -18.85 3.64
C PRO A 241 8.09 -18.67 3.89
N VAL A 242 7.69 -18.14 5.06
CA VAL A 242 6.27 -17.84 5.36
C VAL A 242 5.74 -16.76 4.42
N GLY A 243 6.44 -15.64 4.29
CA GLY A 243 6.06 -14.56 3.38
C GLY A 243 6.00 -15.03 1.92
N LEU A 244 7.00 -15.79 1.47
CA LEU A 244 7.01 -16.35 0.11
C LEU A 244 5.83 -17.28 -0.12
N PHE A 245 5.54 -18.17 0.82
CA PHE A 245 4.39 -19.06 0.75
C PHE A 245 3.07 -18.28 0.64
N LEU A 246 2.87 -17.28 1.51
CA LEU A 246 1.65 -16.47 1.52
C LEU A 246 1.46 -15.72 0.19
N LEU A 247 2.53 -15.16 -0.36
CA LEU A 247 2.52 -14.48 -1.66
C LEU A 247 2.23 -15.46 -2.80
N MET A 248 2.96 -16.59 -2.87
CA MET A 248 2.83 -17.57 -3.94
C MET A 248 1.46 -18.27 -3.96
N ARG A 249 0.82 -18.42 -2.79
CA ARG A 249 -0.53 -18.99 -2.67
C ARG A 249 -1.64 -17.96 -2.87
N GLY A 250 -1.30 -16.68 -3.05
CA GLY A 250 -2.27 -15.61 -3.28
C GLY A 250 -3.11 -15.25 -2.06
N TYR A 251 -2.60 -15.52 -0.86
CA TYR A 251 -3.22 -15.05 0.39
C TYR A 251 -3.06 -13.53 0.57
N VAL A 252 -2.10 -12.92 -0.12
CA VAL A 252 -1.78 -11.49 -0.06
C VAL A 252 -1.88 -10.89 -1.46
N ASP A 253 -2.43 -9.70 -1.58
CA ASP A 253 -2.38 -8.91 -2.81
C ASP A 253 -1.58 -7.63 -2.56
N CYS A 254 -0.44 -7.55 -3.22
CA CYS A 254 0.51 -6.45 -3.09
C CYS A 254 0.42 -5.48 -4.27
N GLU A 255 -0.62 -5.57 -5.10
CA GLU A 255 -0.86 -4.70 -6.27
C GLU A 255 0.27 -4.67 -7.33
N GLY A 256 1.23 -5.59 -7.23
CA GLY A 256 2.42 -5.65 -8.08
C GLY A 256 3.65 -4.94 -7.51
N TYR A 257 3.57 -4.44 -6.26
CA TYR A 257 4.70 -3.92 -5.50
C TYR A 257 5.47 -5.00 -4.73
N ASP A 258 4.99 -6.25 -4.70
CA ASP A 258 5.73 -7.36 -4.09
C ASP A 258 7.07 -7.62 -4.79
N LEU A 259 7.97 -8.28 -4.07
CA LEU A 259 9.32 -8.56 -4.51
C LEU A 259 9.39 -9.32 -5.84
N ILE A 260 8.48 -10.29 -6.05
CA ILE A 260 8.44 -11.10 -7.28
C ILE A 260 8.00 -10.23 -8.47
N SER A 261 6.90 -9.51 -8.32
CA SER A 261 6.37 -8.61 -9.34
C SER A 261 7.34 -7.49 -9.67
N TRP A 262 7.94 -6.85 -8.65
CA TRP A 262 8.95 -5.80 -8.82
C TRP A 262 10.16 -6.31 -9.61
N TYR A 263 10.71 -7.47 -9.22
CA TYR A 263 11.85 -8.07 -9.92
C TYR A 263 11.51 -8.42 -11.38
N GLN A 264 10.33 -9.01 -11.62
CA GLN A 264 9.89 -9.35 -12.98
C GLN A 264 9.67 -8.12 -13.86
N ASN A 265 9.05 -7.06 -13.31
CA ASN A 265 8.80 -5.82 -14.01
C ASN A 265 10.11 -5.10 -14.38
N ASN A 266 11.09 -5.07 -13.47
CA ASN A 266 12.43 -4.52 -13.74
C ASN A 266 13.24 -5.34 -14.77
N LEU A 267 12.94 -6.63 -14.92
CA LEU A 267 13.49 -7.48 -15.98
C LEU A 267 12.69 -7.45 -17.30
N GLY A 268 11.66 -6.60 -17.42
CA GLY A 268 10.82 -6.51 -18.62
C GLY A 268 9.88 -7.70 -18.83
N LYS A 269 9.76 -8.63 -17.86
CA LYS A 269 8.79 -9.73 -17.88
C LYS A 269 7.48 -9.23 -17.28
N LYS A 270 6.44 -9.08 -18.10
CA LYS A 270 5.09 -8.72 -17.61
C LYS A 270 4.59 -9.83 -16.68
N SER A 271 4.58 -9.58 -15.37
CA SER A 271 4.05 -10.49 -14.36
C SER A 271 2.63 -10.97 -14.75
N THR A 272 2.46 -12.30 -14.77
CA THR A 272 1.18 -13.00 -15.01
C THR A 272 0.48 -13.38 -13.73
N VAL A 273 1.19 -13.34 -12.60
CA VAL A 273 0.68 -13.70 -11.28
C VAL A 273 -0.24 -12.55 -10.82
N GLY A 274 -1.53 -12.85 -10.65
CA GLY A 274 -2.49 -11.93 -10.04
C GLY A 274 -3.43 -11.18 -10.99
N LYS A 275 -3.21 -11.12 -12.31
CA LYS A 275 -4.09 -10.31 -13.22
C LYS A 275 -5.59 -10.65 -13.12
N ARG A 276 -5.92 -11.93 -12.96
CA ARG A 276 -7.31 -12.42 -12.85
C ARG A 276 -7.93 -12.06 -11.50
N GLN A 277 -7.18 -12.20 -10.40
CA GLN A 277 -7.60 -11.79 -9.06
C GLN A 277 -7.70 -10.27 -8.93
N ARG A 278 -6.75 -9.51 -9.48
CA ARG A 278 -6.76 -8.04 -9.50
C ARG A 278 -8.01 -7.49 -10.20
N ARG A 279 -8.40 -8.06 -11.34
CA ARG A 279 -9.63 -7.70 -12.05
C ARG A 279 -10.89 -8.05 -11.25
N ALA A 280 -10.91 -9.21 -10.61
CA ALA A 280 -12.06 -9.65 -9.81
C ALA A 280 -12.22 -8.79 -8.54
N ARG A 281 -11.12 -8.47 -7.85
CA ARG A 281 -11.12 -7.63 -6.64
C ARG A 281 -11.37 -6.17 -6.95
N ALA A 282 -10.85 -5.62 -8.05
CA ALA A 282 -11.19 -4.26 -8.49
C ALA A 282 -12.69 -4.14 -8.78
N LYS A 283 -13.29 -5.14 -9.44
CA LYS A 283 -14.75 -5.23 -9.62
C LYS A 283 -15.50 -5.35 -8.30
N ALA A 284 -15.02 -6.17 -7.37
CA ALA A 284 -15.67 -6.35 -6.06
C ALA A 284 -15.58 -5.08 -5.21
N ARG A 285 -14.43 -4.39 -5.23
CA ARG A 285 -14.21 -3.10 -4.56
C ARG A 285 -15.14 -2.03 -5.13
N GLN A 286 -15.20 -1.91 -6.45
CA GLN A 286 -16.12 -1.01 -7.12
C GLN A 286 -17.57 -1.33 -6.74
N ALA A 287 -17.97 -2.61 -6.71
CA ALA A 287 -19.30 -3.02 -6.31
C ALA A 287 -19.62 -2.74 -4.82
N MET A 288 -18.64 -2.87 -3.91
CA MET A 288 -18.81 -2.52 -2.49
C MET A 288 -18.92 -1.01 -2.29
N GLU A 289 -18.15 -0.23 -3.04
CA GLU A 289 -18.16 1.23 -3.00
C GLU A 289 -19.46 1.79 -3.59
N GLU A 290 -19.98 1.17 -4.66
CA GLU A 290 -21.31 1.41 -5.25
C GLU A 290 -22.46 0.94 -4.34
N ALA A 291 -22.24 -0.06 -3.48
CA ALA A 291 -23.23 -0.52 -2.50
C ALA A 291 -23.28 0.35 -1.23
N ALA A 292 -22.14 0.94 -0.84
CA ALA A 292 -22.03 1.80 0.34
C ALA A 292 -22.57 3.22 0.10
N ASN A 293 -22.56 3.69 -1.15
CA ASN A 293 -23.10 4.98 -1.55
C ASN A 293 -24.27 4.77 -2.53
N PRO A 294 -25.52 5.11 -2.16
CA PRO A 294 -26.61 5.00 -3.12
C PRO A 294 -26.27 5.80 -4.39
N PRO A 295 -26.61 5.29 -5.58
CA PRO A 295 -26.31 5.99 -6.82
C PRO A 295 -26.88 7.41 -6.76
N PRO A 296 -26.12 8.42 -7.22
CA PRO A 296 -26.54 9.80 -7.13
C PRO A 296 -27.91 9.95 -7.80
N THR A 297 -28.77 10.73 -7.17
CA THR A 297 -30.07 11.09 -7.77
C THR A 297 -29.84 11.76 -9.15
N LEU A 298 -30.86 11.76 -10.01
CA LEU A 298 -30.77 12.40 -11.33
C LEU A 298 -30.35 13.88 -11.22
N GLU A 299 -30.78 14.56 -10.15
CA GLU A 299 -30.44 15.95 -9.87
C GLU A 299 -28.97 16.11 -9.47
N GLN A 300 -28.46 15.27 -8.56
CA GLN A 300 -27.04 15.24 -8.19
C GLN A 300 -26.14 14.88 -9.39
N THR A 301 -26.59 13.96 -10.25
CA THR A 301 -25.87 13.59 -11.48
C THR A 301 -25.83 14.76 -12.45
N ARG A 302 -26.93 15.50 -12.60
CA ARG A 302 -27.00 16.72 -13.42
C ARG A 302 -26.01 17.77 -12.91
N GLU A 303 -26.04 18.10 -11.63
CA GLU A 303 -25.15 19.11 -11.04
C GLU A 303 -23.66 18.73 -11.20
N LEU A 304 -23.32 17.47 -10.93
CA LEU A 304 -21.95 16.98 -11.04
C LEU A 304 -21.41 17.12 -12.47
N ILE A 305 -22.18 16.64 -13.46
CA ILE A 305 -21.75 16.70 -14.86
C ILE A 305 -21.71 18.15 -15.35
N GLN A 306 -22.67 18.99 -14.99
CA GLN A 306 -22.66 20.41 -15.32
C GLN A 306 -21.43 21.13 -14.75
N LYS A 307 -21.04 20.81 -13.51
CA LYS A 307 -19.81 21.32 -12.90
C LYS A 307 -18.58 20.87 -13.69
N GLN A 308 -18.49 19.60 -14.08
CA GLN A 308 -17.38 19.09 -14.91
C GLN A 308 -17.31 19.77 -16.27
N ILE A 309 -18.47 20.02 -16.92
CA ILE A 309 -18.54 20.79 -18.17
C ILE A 309 -17.98 22.19 -17.96
N SER A 310 -18.40 22.88 -16.88
CA SER A 310 -17.90 24.23 -16.59
C SER A 310 -16.38 24.28 -16.40
N VAL A 311 -15.79 23.27 -15.75
CA VAL A 311 -14.33 23.13 -15.58
C VAL A 311 -13.65 22.89 -16.92
N ALA A 312 -14.15 21.94 -17.72
CA ALA A 312 -13.58 21.65 -19.04
C ALA A 312 -13.60 22.88 -19.97
N LEU A 313 -14.67 23.68 -19.92
CA LEU A 313 -14.77 24.94 -20.67
C LEU A 313 -13.76 25.99 -20.16
N ALA A 314 -13.57 26.12 -18.85
CA ALA A 314 -12.59 27.03 -18.26
C ALA A 314 -11.14 26.66 -18.66
N GLU A 315 -10.86 25.36 -18.76
CA GLU A 315 -9.58 24.82 -19.23
C GLU A 315 -9.43 24.82 -20.76
N LYS A 316 -10.42 25.33 -21.50
CA LYS A 316 -10.48 25.32 -22.97
C LYS A 316 -10.42 23.91 -23.58
N ASN A 317 -10.85 22.90 -22.84
CA ASN A 317 -10.92 21.51 -23.30
C ASN A 317 -12.32 21.21 -23.89
N PHE A 318 -12.55 21.73 -25.10
CA PHE A 318 -13.86 21.72 -25.75
C PHE A 318 -14.35 20.31 -26.12
N ILE A 319 -13.45 19.39 -26.47
CA ILE A 319 -13.80 17.99 -26.79
C ILE A 319 -14.34 17.27 -25.55
N VAL A 320 -13.70 17.47 -24.39
CA VAL A 320 -14.18 16.91 -23.12
C VAL A 320 -15.53 17.52 -22.73
N ALA A 321 -15.70 18.84 -22.90
CA ALA A 321 -16.98 19.49 -22.65
C ALA A 321 -18.11 18.91 -23.53
N MET A 322 -17.84 18.67 -24.82
CA MET A 322 -18.79 18.02 -25.73
C MET A 322 -19.17 16.61 -25.28
N ALA A 323 -18.20 15.77 -24.93
CA ALA A 323 -18.44 14.40 -24.48
C ALA A 323 -19.24 14.36 -23.16
N LEU A 324 -18.94 15.25 -22.23
CA LEU A 324 -19.66 15.37 -20.96
C LEU A 324 -21.11 15.83 -21.19
N GLN A 325 -21.34 16.78 -22.10
CA GLN A 325 -22.69 17.22 -22.44
C GLN A 325 -23.50 16.11 -23.13
N GLN A 326 -22.89 15.34 -24.03
CA GLN A 326 -23.56 14.17 -24.63
C GLN A 326 -23.94 13.13 -23.57
N LYS A 327 -23.08 12.91 -22.57
CA LYS A 327 -23.37 12.04 -21.44
C LYS A 327 -24.51 12.59 -20.57
N LEU A 328 -24.57 13.90 -20.37
CA LEU A 328 -25.66 14.54 -19.65
C LEU A 328 -27.00 14.32 -20.36
N GLU A 329 -27.04 14.58 -21.68
CA GLU A 329 -28.23 14.41 -22.51
C GLU A 329 -28.75 12.96 -22.54
N SER A 330 -27.86 11.96 -22.49
CA SER A 330 -28.25 10.55 -22.47
C SER A 330 -28.67 10.04 -21.08
N THR A 331 -28.20 10.69 -20.01
CA THR A 331 -28.44 10.24 -18.62
C THR A 331 -29.63 10.95 -18.00
N VAL A 332 -29.83 12.24 -18.30
CA VAL A 332 -30.87 13.08 -17.68
C VAL A 332 -31.80 13.62 -18.75
N PRO A 333 -33.02 13.06 -18.90
CA PRO A 333 -33.98 13.54 -19.88
C PRO A 333 -34.29 15.03 -19.72
N GLY A 334 -34.46 15.74 -20.84
CA GLY A 334 -34.82 17.15 -20.88
C GLY A 334 -33.66 18.14 -20.66
N THR A 335 -32.42 17.67 -20.56
CA THR A 335 -31.24 18.55 -20.63
C THR A 335 -30.85 18.82 -22.08
N SER A 336 -30.45 20.05 -22.38
CA SER A 336 -29.89 20.45 -23.66
C SER A 336 -28.70 21.38 -23.45
N TRP A 337 -27.99 21.72 -24.52
CA TRP A 337 -26.99 22.77 -24.48
C TRP A 337 -27.58 24.10 -23.99
N ASP A 338 -26.82 24.82 -23.17
CA ASP A 338 -27.03 26.24 -22.94
C ASP A 338 -26.54 27.04 -24.17
N PRO A 339 -27.29 28.03 -24.68
CA PRO A 339 -26.92 28.80 -25.87
C PRO A 339 -25.55 29.48 -25.74
N THR A 340 -25.21 29.98 -24.55
CA THR A 340 -23.96 30.71 -24.30
C THR A 340 -22.78 29.75 -24.26
N GLN A 341 -22.94 28.60 -23.59
CA GLN A 341 -21.93 27.54 -23.56
C GLN A 341 -21.67 26.99 -24.96
N LEU A 342 -22.73 26.70 -25.73
CA LEU A 342 -22.58 26.19 -27.09
C LEU A 342 -21.87 27.19 -28.00
N ALA A 343 -22.25 28.47 -27.94
CA ALA A 343 -21.56 29.52 -28.70
C ALA A 343 -20.08 29.67 -28.29
N GLY A 344 -19.78 29.51 -27.00
CA GLY A 344 -18.41 29.49 -26.47
C GLY A 344 -17.57 28.33 -27.01
N VAL A 345 -18.14 27.12 -27.03
CA VAL A 345 -17.51 25.92 -27.61
C VAL A 345 -17.23 26.12 -29.10
N ILE A 346 -18.22 26.57 -29.87
CA ILE A 346 -18.06 26.83 -31.30
C ILE A 346 -16.93 27.82 -31.54
N ARG A 347 -16.90 28.94 -30.80
CA ARG A 347 -15.84 29.94 -30.92
C ARG A 347 -14.46 29.35 -30.61
N GLY A 348 -14.35 28.63 -29.51
CA GLY A 348 -13.08 28.02 -29.08
C GLY A 348 -12.53 26.99 -30.07
N LEU A 349 -13.41 26.15 -30.64
CA LEU A 349 -13.03 25.18 -31.67
C LEU A 349 -12.53 25.89 -32.94
N LEU A 350 -13.20 26.96 -33.36
CA LEU A 350 -12.78 27.76 -34.52
C LEU A 350 -11.43 28.46 -34.30
N GLU A 351 -11.21 29.02 -33.11
CA GLU A 351 -9.92 29.61 -32.73
C GLU A 351 -8.78 28.57 -32.76
N ASN A 352 -9.08 27.34 -32.36
CA ASN A 352 -8.16 26.20 -32.40
C ASN A 352 -8.05 25.55 -33.79
N LYS A 353 -8.75 26.07 -34.81
CA LYS A 353 -8.80 25.53 -36.18
C LYS A 353 -9.35 24.09 -36.26
N ASP A 354 -10.11 23.65 -35.27
CA ASP A 354 -10.82 22.36 -35.28
C ASP A 354 -12.17 22.52 -36.01
N TYR A 355 -12.09 22.63 -37.33
CA TYR A 355 -13.26 22.88 -38.17
C TYR A 355 -14.24 21.71 -38.18
N GLN A 356 -13.78 20.48 -37.97
CA GLN A 356 -14.64 19.30 -38.02
C GLN A 356 -15.62 19.28 -36.83
N HIS A 357 -15.12 19.45 -35.61
CA HIS A 357 -15.99 19.53 -34.43
C HIS A 357 -16.79 20.84 -34.42
N ALA A 358 -16.22 21.95 -34.91
CA ALA A 358 -16.95 23.21 -35.02
C ALA A 358 -18.18 23.06 -35.94
N GLN A 359 -18.06 22.37 -37.08
CA GLN A 359 -19.21 22.10 -37.96
C GLN A 359 -20.31 21.33 -37.25
N GLN A 360 -19.96 20.25 -36.52
CA GLN A 360 -20.93 19.47 -35.75
C GLN A 360 -21.68 20.33 -34.72
N MET A 361 -20.97 21.21 -34.01
CA MET A 361 -21.59 22.07 -33.01
C MET A 361 -22.42 23.21 -33.62
N ILE A 362 -22.06 23.70 -34.81
CA ILE A 362 -22.87 24.66 -35.56
C ILE A 362 -24.17 24.02 -36.06
N GLU A 363 -24.12 22.80 -36.58
CA GLU A 363 -25.31 22.02 -36.95
C GLU A 363 -26.22 21.84 -35.73
N LYS A 364 -25.65 21.43 -34.58
CA LYS A 364 -26.39 21.33 -33.32
C LYS A 364 -27.02 22.66 -32.88
N HIS A 365 -26.33 23.79 -33.06
CA HIS A 365 -26.91 25.11 -32.77
C HIS A 365 -28.10 25.44 -33.68
N ILE A 366 -28.02 25.11 -34.97
CA ILE A 366 -29.11 25.35 -35.95
C ILE A 366 -30.36 24.54 -35.58
N GLU A 367 -30.15 23.29 -35.13
CA GLU A 367 -31.22 22.40 -34.67
C GLU A 367 -31.90 22.93 -33.40
N LEU A 368 -31.11 23.32 -32.39
CA LEU A 368 -31.64 23.68 -31.08
C LEU A 368 -32.18 25.12 -30.99
N PHE A 369 -31.65 26.06 -31.77
CA PHE A 369 -31.93 27.48 -31.59
C PHE A 369 -32.41 28.16 -32.88
N GLU A 370 -33.56 28.84 -32.80
CA GLU A 370 -34.10 29.64 -33.92
C GLU A 370 -33.41 31.00 -34.05
N HIS A 371 -33.01 31.58 -32.93
CA HIS A 371 -32.32 32.86 -32.90
C HIS A 371 -30.93 32.77 -33.56
N ARG A 372 -30.63 33.68 -34.50
CA ARG A 372 -29.43 33.67 -35.36
C ARG A 372 -29.23 32.38 -36.17
N ARG A 373 -30.28 31.59 -36.39
CA ARG A 373 -30.21 30.37 -37.21
C ARG A 373 -29.65 30.66 -38.61
N PHE A 374 -30.12 31.73 -39.25
CA PHE A 374 -29.64 32.12 -40.58
C PHE A 374 -28.14 32.45 -40.60
N ASP A 375 -27.66 33.21 -39.61
CA ASP A 375 -26.23 33.56 -39.52
C ASP A 375 -25.35 32.31 -39.35
N MET A 376 -25.78 31.36 -38.51
CA MET A 376 -25.08 30.09 -38.30
C MET A 376 -25.12 29.20 -39.55
N GLN A 377 -26.24 29.17 -40.28
CA GLN A 377 -26.36 28.50 -41.57
C GLN A 377 -25.40 29.09 -42.60
N VAL A 378 -25.32 30.42 -42.69
CA VAL A 378 -24.36 31.11 -43.57
C VAL A 378 -22.92 30.79 -43.18
N TYR A 379 -22.62 30.70 -41.88
CA TYR A 379 -21.28 30.36 -41.40
C TYR A 379 -20.90 28.92 -41.74
N LEU A 380 -21.83 27.97 -41.54
CA LEU A 380 -21.63 26.57 -41.94
C LEU A 380 -21.37 26.42 -43.44
N LEU A 381 -22.14 27.14 -44.27
CA LEU A 381 -21.94 27.18 -45.72
C LEU A 381 -20.54 27.68 -46.09
N LYS A 382 -20.04 28.72 -45.41
CA LYS A 382 -18.67 29.21 -45.64
C LYS A 382 -17.62 28.16 -45.26
N LEU A 383 -17.80 27.45 -44.14
CA LEU A 383 -16.88 26.39 -43.72
C LEU A 383 -16.83 25.25 -44.74
N TRP A 384 -17.97 24.81 -45.29
CA TRP A 384 -17.98 23.79 -46.34
C TRP A 384 -17.31 24.26 -47.63
N LEU A 385 -17.53 25.50 -48.07
CA LEU A 385 -16.86 26.05 -49.25
C LEU A 385 -15.35 26.16 -49.06
N GLN A 386 -14.90 26.50 -47.85
CA GLN A 386 -13.47 26.49 -47.50
C GLN A 386 -12.90 25.07 -47.47
N ALA A 387 -13.70 24.10 -47.02
CA ALA A 387 -13.35 22.68 -47.03
C ALA A 387 -13.53 22.01 -48.40
N GLN A 388 -13.72 22.78 -49.49
CA GLN A 388 -13.88 22.28 -50.85
C GLN A 388 -15.08 21.32 -51.02
N GLN A 389 -16.19 21.59 -50.30
CA GLN A 389 -17.46 20.85 -50.38
C GLN A 389 -18.61 21.68 -51.02
N PRO A 390 -18.47 22.16 -52.27
CA PRO A 390 -19.45 23.06 -52.91
C PRO A 390 -20.81 22.41 -53.24
N ARG A 391 -20.88 21.13 -53.59
CA ARG A 391 -22.15 20.44 -53.88
C ARG A 391 -22.93 20.20 -52.59
N ARG A 392 -22.25 19.85 -51.48
CA ARG A 392 -22.89 19.76 -50.15
C ARG A 392 -23.51 21.10 -49.76
N ALA A 393 -22.76 22.19 -49.93
CA ALA A 393 -23.25 23.54 -49.67
C ALA A 393 -24.48 23.88 -50.53
N LEU A 394 -24.44 23.64 -51.85
CA LEU A 394 -25.58 23.89 -52.74
C LEU A 394 -26.81 23.04 -52.41
N LYS A 395 -26.62 21.77 -52.01
CA LYS A 395 -27.71 20.88 -51.60
C LYS A 395 -28.40 21.42 -50.34
N TYR A 396 -27.62 21.87 -49.35
CA TYR A 396 -28.16 22.46 -48.13
C TYR A 396 -28.88 23.78 -48.41
N MET A 397 -28.33 24.67 -49.25
CA MET A 397 -29.00 25.92 -49.63
C MET A 397 -30.38 25.70 -50.28
N LYS A 398 -30.56 24.62 -51.06
CA LYS A 398 -31.88 24.28 -51.64
C LYS A 398 -32.93 23.91 -50.59
N GLN A 399 -32.49 23.39 -49.45
CA GLN A 399 -33.36 23.03 -48.33
C GLN A 399 -33.73 24.25 -47.46
N MET A 400 -32.99 25.36 -47.60
CA MET A 400 -33.34 26.61 -46.94
C MET A 400 -34.60 27.19 -47.62
N ALA A 401 -35.70 27.29 -46.86
CA ALA A 401 -36.97 27.76 -47.39
C ALA A 401 -36.87 29.23 -47.84
N SER A 402 -36.88 29.45 -49.16
CA SER A 402 -36.69 30.77 -49.78
C SER A 402 -37.79 31.78 -49.44
N SER A 403 -38.99 31.31 -49.07
CA SER A 403 -40.17 32.13 -48.75
C SER A 403 -40.10 32.88 -47.41
N TYR A 404 -39.18 32.50 -46.52
CA TYR A 404 -39.04 33.10 -45.18
C TYR A 404 -37.80 33.99 -45.02
N LEU A 405 -37.02 34.16 -46.09
CA LEU A 405 -35.80 34.94 -46.08
C LEU A 405 -36.04 36.38 -46.54
N THR A 406 -35.45 37.34 -45.83
CA THR A 406 -35.41 38.75 -46.23
C THR A 406 -34.62 38.94 -47.53
N GLN A 407 -34.84 40.06 -48.24
CA GLN A 407 -34.09 40.35 -49.47
C GLN A 407 -32.55 40.35 -49.26
N SER A 408 -32.08 40.86 -48.12
CA SER A 408 -30.65 40.87 -47.76
C SER A 408 -30.08 39.45 -47.60
N GLU A 409 -30.84 38.56 -46.95
CA GLU A 409 -30.46 37.16 -46.74
C GLU A 409 -30.44 36.37 -48.05
N GLN A 410 -31.42 36.61 -48.93
CA GLN A 410 -31.44 36.04 -50.28
C GLN A 410 -30.22 36.48 -51.10
N GLU A 411 -29.81 37.75 -50.99
CA GLU A 411 -28.61 38.25 -51.68
C GLU A 411 -27.32 37.57 -51.16
N LYS A 412 -27.19 37.39 -49.83
CA LYS A 412 -26.06 36.65 -49.22
C LYS A 412 -25.98 35.22 -49.74
N LEU A 413 -27.11 34.51 -49.81
CA LEU A 413 -27.15 33.15 -50.34
C LEU A 413 -26.81 33.10 -51.84
N ARG A 414 -27.28 34.06 -52.64
CA ARG A 414 -26.92 34.14 -54.08
C ARG A 414 -25.42 34.29 -54.28
N LYS A 415 -24.75 35.12 -53.47
CA LYS A 415 -23.29 35.28 -53.51
C LYS A 415 -22.55 33.98 -53.17
N LEU A 416 -22.95 33.29 -52.11
CA LEU A 416 -22.36 31.99 -51.74
C LEU A 416 -22.62 30.91 -52.78
N ALA A 417 -23.81 30.88 -53.38
CA ALA A 417 -24.14 29.94 -54.44
C ALA A 417 -23.31 30.17 -55.72
N ALA A 418 -22.98 31.42 -56.04
CA ALA A 418 -22.09 31.74 -57.15
C ALA A 418 -20.67 31.19 -56.91
N ILE A 419 -20.13 31.38 -55.70
CA ILE A 419 -18.83 30.84 -55.29
C ILE A 419 -18.81 29.30 -55.40
N ALA A 420 -19.84 28.64 -54.88
CA ALA A 420 -19.96 27.18 -54.94
C ALA A 420 -19.97 26.66 -56.40
N LYS A 421 -20.73 27.32 -57.28
CA LYS A 421 -20.78 26.96 -58.71
C LYS A 421 -19.45 27.18 -59.40
N GLN A 422 -18.73 28.25 -59.06
CA GLN A 422 -17.40 28.53 -59.59
C GLN A 422 -16.40 27.43 -59.17
N GLN A 423 -16.37 27.03 -57.90
CA GLN A 423 -15.51 25.94 -57.42
C GLN A 423 -15.77 24.61 -58.18
N ILE A 424 -17.03 24.32 -58.50
CA ILE A 424 -17.39 23.13 -59.31
C ILE A 424 -16.86 23.27 -60.74
N GLN A 425 -16.97 24.45 -61.36
CA GLN A 425 -16.45 24.72 -62.70
C GLN A 425 -14.91 24.63 -62.75
N GLU A 426 -14.24 25.02 -61.67
CA GLU A 426 -12.78 24.94 -61.50
C GLU A 426 -12.26 23.52 -61.21
N GLY A 427 -13.15 22.52 -61.14
CA GLY A 427 -12.76 21.11 -61.05
C GLY A 427 -12.44 20.62 -59.64
N VAL A 428 -12.95 21.28 -58.59
CA VAL A 428 -12.82 20.80 -57.20
C VAL A 428 -13.46 19.42 -57.05
N LEU A 429 -12.64 18.41 -56.72
CA LEU A 429 -13.06 17.03 -56.45
C LEU A 429 -13.53 16.91 -55.00
N GLU A 430 -14.83 16.70 -54.79
CA GLU A 430 -15.37 16.34 -53.47
C GLU A 430 -15.05 14.88 -53.17
N LEU A 431 -14.37 14.63 -52.06
CA LEU A 431 -14.30 13.30 -51.46
C LEU A 431 -15.61 13.09 -50.70
N GLU A 432 -16.39 12.09 -51.11
CA GLU A 432 -17.64 11.69 -50.44
C GLU A 432 -17.41 11.13 -49.02
#